data_AF-A0A7W5KXH5-F1
#
_entry.id   AF-A0A7W5KXH5-F1
#
_cell.length_a   1.000
_cell.length_b   1.000
_cell.length_c   1.000
_cell.angle_alpha   90.00
_cell.angle_beta   90.00
_cell.angle_gamma   90.00
#
_symmetry.space_group_name_H-M   'P 1'
#
loop_
_entity.id
_entity.type
_entity.pdbx_description
1 polymer ?
#
loop_
_entity_poly.entity_id
_entity_poly.type
_entity_poly.pdbx_seq_one_letter_code
_entity_poly.pdbx_strand_id
1 'polypeptide(L)' 'MQIEVPCPKCRNTRMKFPRPQPIDSDIITCFSCNFELGTYGSIKAKMVAMLNRVAAAEQQKKKH' A
#
# COMPACT_ATOMS: atom_id res chain seq x y z
N MET A 1 -5.10 -4.91 -10.07
CA MET A 1 -4.43 -3.81 -9.34
C MET A 1 -3.24 -4.40 -8.61
N GLN A 2 -2.02 -4.06 -9.04
CA GLN A 2 -0.80 -4.44 -8.32
C GLN A 2 -0.57 -3.37 -7.25
N ILE A 3 -0.75 -3.72 -5.98
CA ILE A 3 -0.53 -2.80 -4.86
C ILE A 3 0.95 -2.82 -4.52
N GLU A 4 1.66 -1.76 -4.88
CA GLU A 4 3.08 -1.59 -4.56
C GLU A 4 3.21 -0.50 -3.49
N VAL A 5 3.46 -0.92 -2.25
CA VAL A 5 3.73 -0.03 -1.12
C VAL A 5 5.15 -0.31 -0.61
N PRO A 6 6.00 0.72 -0.45
CA PRO A 6 7.32 0.53 0.08
C PRO A 6 7.27 0.09 1.54
N CYS A 7 8.06 -0.91 1.90
CA CYS A 7 8.20 -1.34 3.28
C CYS A 7 8.80 -0.22 4.13
N PRO A 8 8.22 0.13 5.30
CA PRO A 8 8.75 1.20 6.14
C PRO A 8 10.13 0.87 6.72
N LYS A 9 10.50 -0.42 6.79
CA LYS A 9 11.76 -0.88 7.38
C LYS A 9 12.92 -0.93 6.38
N CYS A 10 12.68 -1.42 5.16
CA CYS A 10 13.72 -1.65 4.17
C CYS A 10 13.49 -0.93 2.82
N ARG A 11 12.40 -0.17 2.69
CA ARG A 11 11.95 0.54 1.47
C ARG A 11 11.69 -0.36 0.26
N ASN A 12 11.80 -1.68 0.39
CA ASN A 12 11.48 -2.59 -0.70
C ASN A 12 9.97 -2.60 -0.97
N THR A 13 9.57 -2.60 -2.24
CA THR A 13 8.18 -2.65 -2.71
C THR A 13 7.67 -4.08 -2.89
N ARG A 14 8.56 -5.09 -2.85
CA ARG A 14 8.16 -6.49 -2.96
C ARG A 14 7.48 -6.99 -1.68
N MET A 15 6.26 -7.48 -1.84
CA MET A 15 5.46 -8.06 -0.77
C MET A 15 5.22 -9.55 -0.99
N LYS A 16 5.01 -10.26 0.11
CA LYS A 16 4.57 -11.65 0.13
C LYS A 16 3.08 -11.69 0.48
N PHE A 17 2.29 -12.20 -0.45
CA PHE A 17 0.87 -12.44 -0.27
C PHE A 17 0.68 -13.90 0.16
N PRO A 18 -0.17 -14.19 1.17
CA PRO A 18 -0.40 -15.56 1.63
C PRO A 18 -1.19 -16.38 0.61
N ARG A 19 -1.96 -15.73 -0.27
CA ARG A 19 -2.80 -16.35 -1.30
C ARG A 19 -2.76 -15.54 -2.59
N PRO A 20 -3.00 -16.17 -3.76
CA PRO A 20 -3.06 -15.47 -5.05
C PRO A 20 -4.20 -14.44 -5.11
N GLN A 21 -5.30 -14.70 -4.40
CA GLN A 21 -6.37 -13.75 -4.16
C GLN A 21 -6.42 -13.44 -2.65
N PRO A 22 -5.67 -12.43 -2.19
CA PRO A 22 -5.67 -12.05 -0.79
C PRO A 22 -7.04 -11.45 -0.41
N ILE A 23 -7.57 -11.85 0.74
CA ILE A 23 -8.77 -11.26 1.32
C ILE A 23 -8.39 -10.11 2.27
N ASP A 24 -9.32 -9.22 2.61
CA ASP A 24 -9.03 -8.04 3.43
C ASP A 24 -8.40 -8.37 4.80
N SER A 25 -8.65 -9.55 5.35
CA SER A 25 -8.07 -10.04 6.61
C SER A 25 -6.69 -10.68 6.47
N ASP A 26 -6.21 -10.96 5.25
CA ASP A 26 -4.89 -11.56 5.03
C ASP A 26 -3.78 -10.58 5.40
N ILE A 27 -2.81 -11.06 6.17
CA ILE A 27 -1.66 -10.27 6.60
C ILE A 27 -0.60 -10.27 5.49
N ILE A 28 -0.18 -9.08 5.08
CA ILE A 28 0.86 -8.90 4.07
C ILE A 28 2.19 -8.60 4.76
N THR A 29 3.23 -9.28 4.30
CA THR A 29 4.59 -9.13 4.85
C THR A 29 5.54 -8.65 3.76
N CYS A 30 6.57 -7.91 4.15
CA CYS A 30 7.63 -7.53 3.23
C CYS A 30 8.44 -8.77 2.84
N PHE A 31 8.67 -8.94 1.55
CA PHE A 31 9.44 -10.08 1.03
C PHE A 31 10.92 -10.06 1.49
N SER A 32 11.50 -8.88 1.71
CA SER A 32 12.93 -8.74 2.04
C SER A 32 13.28 -8.79 3.51
N CYS A 33 12.44 -8.23 4.38
CA CYS A 33 12.74 -8.14 5.82
C CYS A 33 11.70 -8.81 6.70
N ASN A 34 10.73 -9.52 6.10
CA ASN A 34 9.62 -10.19 6.77
C ASN A 34 8.82 -9.29 7.72
N PHE A 35 8.90 -7.97 7.52
CA PHE A 35 8.17 -7.01 8.33
C PHE A 35 6.68 -7.10 8.00
N GLU A 36 5.86 -7.15 9.05
CA GLU A 36 4.42 -7.20 8.93
C GLU A 36 3.88 -5.81 8.55
N LEU A 37 3.42 -5.65 7.31
CA LEU A 37 2.92 -4.38 6.80
C LEU A 37 1.50 -4.08 7.31
N GLY A 38 0.76 -5.15 7.64
CA GLY A 38 -0.63 -5.12 8.07
C GLY A 38 -1.53 -5.93 7.15
N THR A 39 -2.85 -5.81 7.35
CA THR A 39 -3.83 -6.54 6.56
C THR A 39 -4.00 -5.95 5.17
N TYR A 40 -4.33 -6.79 4.18
CA TYR A 40 -4.56 -6.37 2.80
C TYR A 40 -5.59 -5.24 2.69
N GLY A 41 -6.67 -5.31 3.47
CA GLY A 41 -7.70 -4.28 3.51
C GLY A 41 -7.18 -2.94 4.05
N SER A 42 -6.34 -2.98 5.08
CA SER A 42 -5.70 -1.77 5.64
C SER A 42 -4.73 -1.13 4.65
N ILE A 43 -3.95 -1.94 3.93
CA ILE A 43 -3.00 -1.46 2.92
C ILE A 43 -3.76 -0.85 1.73
N LYS A 44 -4.82 -1.51 1.27
CA LYS A 44 -5.71 -1.00 0.21
C LYS A 44 -6.35 0.33 0.62
N ALA A 45 -6.88 0.43 1.84
CA ALA A 45 -7.47 1.66 2.35
C ALA A 45 -6.44 2.80 2.43
N LYS A 46 -5.21 2.52 2.90
CA LYS A 46 -4.11 3.49 2.93
C LYS A 46 -3.72 3.95 1.53
N MET A 47 -3.65 3.04 0.56
CA MET A 47 -3.34 3.38 -0.83
C MET A 47 -4.42 4.29 -1.44
N VAL A 48 -5.70 3.96 -1.24
CA VAL A 48 -6.83 4.79 -1.71
C VAL A 48 -6.80 6.17 -1.04
N ALA A 49 -6.54 6.24 0.26
CA ALA A 49 -6.41 7.50 0.98
C ALA A 49 -5.23 8.34 0.47
N MET A 50 -4.10 7.72 0.13
CA MET A 50 -2.96 8.41 -0.47
C MET A 50 -3.28 8.94 -1.88
N LEU A 51 -3.90 8.12 -2.73
CA LEU A 51 -4.36 8.52 -4.06
C LEU A 51 -5.32 9.70 -3.99
N ASN A 52 -6.28 9.67 -3.07
CA ASN A 52 -7.25 10.77 -2.90
C ASN A 52 -6.55 12.07 -2.46
N ARG A 53 -5.57 11.99 -1.55
CA ARG A 53 -4.76 13.14 -1.14
C ARG A 53 -3.90 13.71 -2.27
N VAL A 54 -3.30 12.86 -3.10
CA VAL A 54 -2.52 13.30 -4.27
C VAL A 54 -3.44 13.99 -5.28
N ALA A 55 -4.60 13.39 -5.58
CA ALA A 55 -5.61 14.00 -6.46
C ALA A 55 -6.08 15.37 -5.94
N ALA A 56 -6.30 15.50 -4.63
CA ALA A 56 -6.65 16.77 -4.00
C ALA A 56 -5.51 17.81 -4.06
N ALA A 57 -4.25 17.37 -3.93
CA ALA A 57 -3.09 18.24 -4.04
C ALA A 57 -2.84 18.72 -5.48
N GLU A 58 -3.12 17.88 -6.48
CA GLU A 58 -3.03 18.27 -7.91
C GLU A 58 -4.10 19.29 -8.30
N GLN A 59 -5.31 19.21 -7.72
CA GLN A 59 -6.36 20.21 -7.95
C GLN A 59 -6.01 21.59 -7.37
N GLN A 60 -5.22 21.66 -6.29
CA GLN A 60 -4.79 22.95 -5.73
C GLN A 60 -3.68 23.63 -6.53
N LYS A 61 -2.82 22.87 -7.23
CA LYS A 61 -1.75 23.43 -8.07
C LYS A 61 -2.24 24.12 -9.34
N LYS A 62 -3.47 23.85 -9.79
CA LYS A 62 -4.03 24.45 -11.02
C LYS A 62 -4.72 25.80 -10.78
N LYS A 63 -4.76 26.28 -9.53
CA LYS A 63 -5.44 27.51 -9.11
C LYS A 63 -4.48 28.64 -8.66
N HIS A 64 -3.17 28.48 -8.84
CA HIS A 64 -2.18 29.53 -8.55
C HIS A 64 -1.51 30.00 -9.85
#